data_AF-A0A2V9VJS9-F1
#
_entry.id   AF-A0A2V9VJS9-F1
#
_cell.length_a   1.000
_cell.length_b   1.000
_cell.length_c   1.000
_cell.angle_alpha   90.00
_cell.angle_beta   90.00
_cell.angle_gamma   90.00
#
_symmetry.space_group_name_H-M   'P 1'
#
loop_
_entity.id
_entity.type
_entity.pdbx_description
1 polymer ?
#
loop_
_entity_poly.entity_id
_entity_poly.type
_entity_poly.pdbx_seq_one_letter_code
_entity_poly.pdbx_strand_id
1 'polypeptide(L)'
;MFPPVASLQADLRTALRWLACALLCSLMVAGTAGSALAAEQALVIDHATVVNVNDGSLLRNMAVVITGDLISAVTASAKAKPLKGAQVVDGSGKFVIPGPWDMHVHTIFGDWLPKDEKIMDPTVLVQTHSSTRETRF
;
A
#
# COMPACT_ATOMS: atom_id res chain seq x y z
N MET A 1 25.14 -22.11 -64.55
CA MET A 1 25.72 -23.12 -63.63
C MET A 1 24.92 -23.06 -62.35
N PHE A 2 23.91 -23.92 -62.20
CA PHE A 2 23.00 -23.93 -61.04
C PHE A 2 23.68 -24.66 -59.87
N PRO A 3 23.59 -24.16 -58.62
CA PRO A 3 24.12 -24.89 -57.48
C PRO A 3 23.36 -26.22 -57.28
N PRO A 4 24.04 -27.28 -56.81
CA PRO A 4 23.44 -28.60 -56.60
C PRO A 4 22.35 -28.53 -55.51
N VAL A 5 21.20 -29.15 -55.76
CA VAL A 5 19.99 -29.16 -54.90
C VAL A 5 20.29 -29.61 -53.45
N ALA A 6 21.37 -30.35 -53.24
CA ALA A 6 21.82 -30.79 -51.91
C ALA A 6 22.31 -29.65 -51.00
N SER A 7 22.90 -28.57 -51.53
CA SER A 7 23.39 -27.45 -50.70
C SER A 7 22.24 -26.62 -50.14
N LEU A 8 21.17 -26.43 -50.92
CA LEU A 8 19.98 -25.69 -50.51
C LEU A 8 19.24 -26.37 -49.33
N GLN A 9 19.24 -27.71 -49.28
CA GLN A 9 18.62 -28.47 -48.20
C GLN A 9 19.44 -28.45 -46.89
N ALA A 10 20.77 -28.32 -46.98
CA ALA A 10 21.63 -28.17 -45.80
C ALA A 10 21.44 -26.79 -45.17
N ASP A 11 21.43 -25.73 -45.98
CA ASP A 11 21.26 -24.34 -45.55
C ASP A 11 19.90 -24.10 -44.88
N LEU A 12 18.83 -24.72 -45.38
CA LEU A 12 17.49 -24.66 -44.79
C LEU A 12 17.44 -25.32 -43.40
N ARG A 13 18.19 -26.41 -43.18
CA ARG A 13 18.22 -27.14 -41.90
C ARG A 13 19.04 -26.39 -40.85
N THR A 14 20.14 -25.75 -41.22
CA THR A 14 20.91 -24.88 -40.32
C THR A 14 20.12 -23.62 -40.00
N ALA A 15 19.50 -22.97 -40.99
CA ALA A 15 18.65 -21.79 -40.76
C ALA A 15 17.47 -22.10 -39.83
N LEU A 16 16.82 -23.25 -40.00
CA LEU A 16 15.72 -23.69 -39.14
C LEU A 16 16.19 -24.00 -37.71
N ARG A 17 17.40 -24.52 -37.52
CA ARG A 17 18.02 -24.72 -36.20
C ARG A 17 18.36 -23.40 -35.51
N TRP A 18 18.91 -22.43 -36.25
CA TRP A 18 19.20 -21.10 -35.70
C TRP A 18 17.91 -20.34 -35.34
N LEU A 19 16.88 -20.43 -36.18
CA LEU A 19 15.57 -19.85 -35.90
C LEU A 19 14.90 -20.53 -34.70
N ALA A 20 14.99 -21.87 -34.58
CA ALA A 20 14.46 -22.59 -33.43
C ALA A 20 15.20 -22.22 -32.13
N CYS A 21 16.54 -22.11 -32.16
CA CYS A 21 17.32 -21.64 -31.00
C CYS A 21 17.00 -20.19 -30.63
N ALA A 22 16.83 -19.29 -31.61
CA ALA A 22 16.44 -17.91 -31.36
C ALA A 22 15.03 -17.80 -30.77
N LEU A 23 14.08 -18.63 -31.24
CA LEU A 23 12.72 -18.71 -30.69
C LEU A 23 12.74 -19.26 -29.25
N LEU A 24 13.55 -20.30 -28.98
CA LEU A 24 13.69 -20.89 -27.64
C LEU A 24 14.34 -19.90 -26.65
N CYS A 25 15.38 -19.18 -27.06
CA CYS A 25 16.01 -18.14 -26.24
C CYS A 25 15.05 -16.99 -25.95
N SER A 26 14.23 -16.59 -26.92
CA SER A 26 13.22 -15.55 -26.75
C SER A 26 12.12 -15.97 -25.78
N LEU A 27 11.76 -17.26 -25.75
CA LEU A 27 10.76 -17.79 -24.82
C LEU A 27 11.27 -17.87 -23.36
N MET A 28 12.57 -18.02 -23.15
CA MET A 28 13.19 -18.02 -21.81
C MET A 28 13.32 -16.62 -21.19
N VAL A 29 13.38 -15.55 -22.01
CA VAL A 29 13.45 -14.17 -21.52
C VAL A 29 12.08 -13.61 -21.11
N ALA A 30 10.98 -14.13 -21.68
CA ALA A 30 9.63 -13.66 -21.39
C ALA A 30 9.04 -14.14 -20.04
N GLY A 31 9.73 -15.03 -19.32
CA GLY A 31 9.21 -15.69 -18.10
C GLY A 31 9.47 -14.98 -16.77
N THR A 32 10.12 -13.81 -16.75
CA THR A 32 10.55 -13.15 -15.49
C THR A 32 9.86 -11.82 -15.19
N ALA A 33 8.68 -11.58 -15.75
CA ALA A 33 7.77 -10.57 -15.20
C ALA A 33 7.10 -11.14 -13.94
N GLY A 34 7.90 -11.30 -12.88
CA GLY A 34 7.39 -11.48 -11.53
C GLY A 34 6.57 -10.25 -11.20
N SER A 35 5.25 -10.36 -11.31
CA SER A 35 4.31 -9.42 -10.72
C SER A 35 4.66 -9.34 -9.23
N ALA A 36 5.36 -8.28 -8.84
CA ALA A 36 5.34 -7.85 -7.47
C ALA A 36 3.90 -7.40 -7.22
N LEU A 37 3.05 -8.35 -6.82
CA LEU A 37 1.87 -8.05 -6.03
C LEU A 37 2.35 -7.06 -4.99
N ALA A 38 1.89 -5.81 -5.08
CA ALA A 38 2.25 -4.77 -4.15
C ALA A 38 1.99 -5.34 -2.76
N ALA A 39 3.05 -5.67 -2.03
CA ALA A 39 2.92 -6.13 -0.66
C ALA A 39 2.19 -5.00 0.06
N GLU A 40 1.00 -5.32 0.57
CA GLU A 40 0.15 -4.37 1.26
C GLU A 40 1.02 -3.71 2.35
N GLN A 41 1.16 -2.38 2.29
CA GLN A 41 2.09 -1.70 3.18
C GLN A 41 1.67 -1.98 4.62
N ALA A 42 2.56 -2.61 5.38
CA ALA A 42 2.32 -2.92 6.79
C ALA A 42 3.01 -1.87 7.66
N LEU A 43 2.29 -1.36 8.64
CA LEU A 43 2.78 -0.42 9.65
C LEU A 43 2.58 -1.04 11.04
N VAL A 44 3.60 -0.99 11.87
CA VAL A 44 3.55 -1.42 13.26
C VAL A 44 3.90 -0.23 14.15
N ILE A 45 2.97 0.19 14.99
CA ILE A 45 3.24 1.12 16.09
C ILE A 45 3.53 0.26 17.31
N ASP A 46 4.78 0.25 17.78
CA ASP A 46 5.24 -0.64 18.84
C ASP A 46 5.50 0.11 20.16
N HIS A 47 5.53 -0.60 21.29
CA HIS A 47 5.79 -0.09 22.64
C HIS A 47 4.87 1.06 23.09
N ALA A 48 3.69 1.19 22.48
CA ALA A 48 2.75 2.27 22.77
C ALA A 48 1.85 1.97 23.97
N THR A 49 1.22 3.01 24.52
CA THR A 49 0.06 2.87 25.41
C THR A 49 -1.23 3.04 24.61
N VAL A 50 -2.03 1.98 24.48
CA VAL A 50 -3.34 2.02 23.80
C VAL A 50 -4.41 2.42 24.80
N VAL A 51 -5.19 3.44 24.45
CA VAL A 51 -6.35 3.86 25.25
C VAL A 51 -7.56 3.03 24.84
N ASN A 52 -8.09 2.23 25.76
CA ASN A 52 -9.34 1.53 25.54
C ASN A 52 -10.52 2.49 25.77
N VAL A 53 -11.13 2.93 24.68
CA VAL A 53 -12.25 3.90 24.74
C VAL A 53 -13.55 3.31 25.31
N ASN A 54 -13.66 1.98 25.40
CA ASN A 54 -14.86 1.34 25.95
C ASN A 54 -14.97 1.52 27.47
N ASP A 55 -13.84 1.47 28.18
CA ASP A 55 -13.78 1.49 29.66
C ASP A 55 -12.80 2.52 30.24
N GLY A 56 -12.06 3.23 29.40
CA GLY A 56 -11.07 4.23 29.79
C GLY A 56 -9.73 3.65 30.27
N SER A 57 -9.51 2.33 30.18
CA SER A 57 -8.27 1.70 30.62
C SER A 57 -7.08 2.01 29.70
N LEU A 58 -5.89 2.02 30.29
CA LEU A 58 -4.62 2.26 29.59
C LEU A 58 -3.84 0.96 29.45
N LEU A 59 -3.78 0.42 28.23
CA LEU A 59 -3.07 -0.81 27.91
C LEU A 59 -1.63 -0.45 27.50
N ARG A 60 -0.68 -0.66 28.41
CA ARG A 60 0.73 -0.30 28.21
C ARG A 60 1.52 -1.37 27.45
N ASN A 61 2.57 -0.94 26.76
CA ASN A 61 3.51 -1.80 26.03
C ASN A 61 2.82 -2.71 25.01
N MET A 62 2.01 -2.07 24.16
CA MET A 62 1.22 -2.69 23.12
C MET A 62 1.80 -2.38 21.74
N ALA A 63 1.59 -3.32 20.82
CA ALA A 63 1.81 -3.17 19.39
C ALA A 63 0.45 -3.08 18.68
N VAL A 64 0.31 -2.08 17.82
CA VAL A 64 -0.82 -1.91 16.89
C VAL A 64 -0.30 -2.19 15.48
N VAL A 65 -0.85 -3.23 14.86
CA VAL A 65 -0.47 -3.68 13.52
C VAL A 65 -1.53 -3.22 12.54
N ILE A 66 -1.10 -2.51 11.52
CA ILE A 66 -1.91 -1.99 10.43
C ILE A 66 -1.43 -2.65 9.15
N THR A 67 -2.36 -3.15 8.34
CA THR A 67 -2.08 -3.73 7.04
C THR A 67 -3.06 -3.12 6.06
N GLY A 68 -2.54 -2.36 5.10
CA GLY A 68 -3.37 -1.51 4.24
C GLY A 68 -4.15 -0.50 5.07
N ASP A 69 -5.47 -0.52 4.94
CA ASP A 69 -6.37 0.43 5.62
C ASP A 69 -6.98 -0.11 6.93
N LEU A 70 -6.56 -1.31 7.37
CA LEU A 70 -7.16 -2.00 8.51
C LEU A 70 -6.17 -2.24 9.65
N ILE A 71 -6.66 -2.09 10.88
CA ILE A 71 -5.96 -2.59 12.07
C ILE A 71 -6.11 -4.11 12.09
N SER A 72 -5.05 -4.84 11.74
CA SER A 72 -5.06 -6.29 11.68
C SER A 72 -4.80 -6.95 13.02
N ALA A 73 -4.16 -6.25 13.97
CA ALA A 73 -4.00 -6.73 15.35
C ALA A 73 -3.72 -5.60 16.35
N VAL A 74 -4.16 -5.80 17.59
CA VAL A 74 -3.70 -5.07 18.78
C VAL A 74 -3.27 -6.11 19.81
N THR A 75 -1.99 -6.16 20.15
CA THR A 75 -1.42 -7.21 21.01
C THR A 75 -0.31 -6.66 21.89
N ALA A 76 0.10 -7.40 22.93
CA ALA A 76 1.28 -7.03 23.70
C ALA A 76 2.52 -7.00 22.78
N SER A 77 3.40 -6.00 22.93
CA SER A 77 4.59 -5.84 22.07
C SER A 77 5.44 -7.10 21.97
N ALA A 78 5.62 -7.80 23.09
CA ALA A 78 6.36 -9.07 23.14
C ALA A 78 5.74 -10.22 22.31
N LYS A 79 4.45 -10.10 21.94
CA LYS A 79 3.72 -11.09 21.13
C LYS A 79 3.52 -10.64 19.68
N ALA A 80 3.93 -9.43 19.33
CA ALA A 80 3.84 -8.93 17.98
C ALA A 80 4.77 -9.74 17.07
N LYS A 81 4.25 -10.29 15.98
CA LYS A 81 5.08 -11.01 15.01
C LYS A 81 5.82 -10.01 14.12
N PRO A 82 7.12 -10.21 13.86
CA PRO A 82 7.83 -9.41 12.88
C PRO A 82 7.19 -9.57 11.50
N LEU A 83 6.70 -8.48 10.93
CA LEU A 83 6.19 -8.42 9.57
C LEU A 83 7.32 -7.99 8.63
N LYS A 84 7.71 -8.86 7.69
CA LYS A 84 8.77 -8.55 6.74
C LYS A 84 8.38 -7.34 5.89
N GLY A 85 9.25 -6.32 5.87
CA GLY A 85 9.00 -5.10 5.10
C GLY A 85 8.01 -4.13 5.75
N ALA A 86 7.53 -4.41 6.97
CA ALA A 86 6.70 -3.45 7.68
C ALA A 86 7.52 -2.25 8.16
N GLN A 87 6.93 -1.07 8.05
CA GLN A 87 7.43 0.12 8.72
C GLN A 87 7.15 -0.03 10.22
N VAL A 88 8.15 0.21 11.06
CA VAL A 88 8.00 0.19 12.52
C VAL A 88 8.17 1.60 13.06
N VAL A 89 7.21 2.03 13.88
CA VAL A 89 7.22 3.30 14.58
C VAL A 89 7.28 3.02 16.08
N ASP A 90 8.28 3.61 16.77
CA ASP A 90 8.41 3.50 18.21
C ASP A 90 7.45 4.47 18.92
N GLY A 91 6.48 3.89 19.63
CA GLY A 91 5.46 4.56 20.42
C GLY A 91 5.82 4.68 21.91
N SER A 92 7.06 4.38 22.31
CA SER A 92 7.50 4.46 23.71
C SER A 92 7.18 5.81 24.34
N GLY A 93 6.48 5.78 25.48
CA GLY A 93 6.03 6.99 26.20
C GLY A 93 4.91 7.77 25.51
N LYS A 94 4.35 7.26 24.41
CA LYS A 94 3.25 7.86 23.64
C LYS A 94 1.96 7.05 23.79
N PHE A 95 0.88 7.66 23.31
CA PHE A 95 -0.46 7.09 23.33
C PHE A 95 -0.97 6.85 21.92
N VAL A 96 -1.69 5.74 21.74
CA VAL A 96 -2.50 5.48 20.55
C VAL A 96 -3.96 5.54 20.96
N ILE A 97 -4.71 6.40 20.26
CA ILE A 97 -6.15 6.56 20.38
C ILE A 97 -6.79 6.29 19.01
N PRO A 98 -8.06 5.85 18.96
CA PRO A 98 -8.84 5.92 17.73
C PRO A 98 -8.85 7.36 17.20
N GLY A 99 -8.84 7.52 15.88
CA GLY A 99 -8.93 8.84 15.28
C GLY A 99 -10.23 9.55 15.71
N PRO A 100 -10.15 10.80 16.21
CA PRO A 100 -11.34 11.54 16.63
C PRO A 100 -12.27 11.80 15.44
N TRP A 101 -13.57 11.83 15.74
CA TRP A 101 -14.62 12.19 14.81
C TRP A 101 -15.12 13.59 15.14
N ASP A 102 -15.09 14.49 14.15
CA ASP A 102 -15.71 15.81 14.28
C ASP A 102 -17.15 15.75 13.74
N MET A 103 -18.09 16.10 14.61
CA MET A 103 -19.52 16.10 14.33
C MET A 103 -20.07 17.49 14.05
N HIS A 104 -19.24 18.53 14.10
CA HIS A 104 -19.69 19.91 13.98
C HIS A 104 -18.75 20.73 13.09
N VAL A 105 -18.54 20.24 11.87
CA VAL A 105 -17.80 20.96 10.83
C VAL A 105 -18.78 21.70 9.93
N HIS A 106 -18.57 23.01 9.77
CA HIS A 106 -19.22 23.82 8.73
C HIS A 106 -18.21 23.99 7.59
N THR A 107 -18.38 23.26 6.49
CA THR A 107 -17.45 23.27 5.34
C THR A 107 -17.76 24.36 4.32
N ILE A 108 -18.97 24.91 4.31
CA ILE A 108 -19.40 25.93 3.33
C ILE A 108 -20.30 26.94 4.04
N PHE A 109 -19.84 28.20 4.14
CA PHE A 109 -20.72 29.34 4.36
C PHE A 109 -21.18 29.80 2.98
N GLY A 110 -22.46 30.15 2.84
CA GLY A 110 -23.13 30.40 1.56
C GLY A 110 -22.51 31.48 0.66
N ASP A 111 -23.30 31.97 -0.28
CA ASP A 111 -23.02 32.65 -1.56
C ASP A 111 -22.09 33.90 -1.55
N TRP A 112 -21.46 34.19 -0.42
CA TRP A 112 -20.52 35.27 -0.14
C TRP A 112 -19.06 34.96 -0.49
N LEU A 113 -18.74 33.78 -1.05
CA LEU A 113 -17.43 33.45 -1.61
C LEU A 113 -17.45 33.57 -3.14
N PRO A 114 -16.41 34.16 -3.79
CA PRO A 114 -16.23 34.11 -5.24
C PRO A 114 -16.31 32.65 -5.74
N LYS A 115 -17.03 32.43 -6.84
CA LYS A 115 -17.47 31.10 -7.33
C LYS A 115 -16.33 30.18 -7.83
N ASP A 116 -15.09 30.62 -7.73
CA ASP A 116 -13.98 30.13 -8.52
C ASP A 116 -12.85 29.46 -7.73
N GLU A 117 -12.99 29.22 -6.42
CA GLU A 117 -11.98 28.50 -5.65
C GLU A 117 -12.45 27.15 -5.10
N LYS A 118 -11.57 26.14 -5.18
CA LYS A 118 -11.71 24.86 -4.52
C LYS A 118 -11.66 25.07 -3.00
N ILE A 119 -12.82 25.26 -2.39
CA ILE A 119 -12.98 25.42 -0.94
C ILE A 119 -12.86 24.04 -0.27
N MET A 120 -11.63 23.54 -0.14
CA MET A 120 -11.29 22.59 0.91
C MET A 120 -9.98 23.07 1.53
N ASP A 121 -10.09 23.65 2.71
CA ASP A 121 -8.93 24.10 3.48
C ASP A 121 -8.11 22.86 3.90
N PRO A 122 -6.83 22.73 3.49
CA PRO A 122 -5.98 21.62 3.90
C PRO A 122 -5.79 21.52 5.42
N THR A 123 -6.13 22.56 6.17
CA THR A 123 -6.09 22.57 7.64
C THR A 123 -7.03 21.53 8.27
N VAL A 124 -8.15 21.19 7.63
CA VAL A 124 -9.07 20.13 8.13
C VAL A 124 -8.39 18.77 8.17
N LEU A 125 -7.44 18.51 7.26
CA LEU A 125 -6.64 17.27 7.25
C LEU A 125 -5.46 17.31 8.24
N VAL A 126 -5.04 18.50 8.67
CA VAL A 126 -3.95 18.68 9.65
C VAL A 126 -4.47 18.55 11.07
N GLN A 127 -5.75 18.86 11.31
CA GLN A 127 -6.42 18.46 12.54
C GLN A 127 -6.61 16.95 12.55
N THR A 128 -6.46 16.32 13.71
CA THR A 128 -6.37 14.88 13.92
C THR A 128 -7.63 14.07 13.53
N HIS A 129 -8.53 14.59 12.71
CA HIS A 129 -9.82 13.97 12.39
C HIS A 129 -9.67 12.84 11.38
N SER A 130 -10.16 11.66 11.73
CA SER A 130 -10.24 10.51 10.80
C SER A 130 -11.60 10.39 10.11
N SER A 131 -12.61 11.16 10.53
CA SER A 131 -13.94 11.20 9.92
C SER A 131 -14.69 12.50 10.26
N THR A 132 -15.56 12.95 9.34
CA THR A 132 -16.42 14.12 9.49
C THR A 132 -17.83 13.81 8.99
N ARG A 133 -18.89 14.29 9.65
CA ARG A 133 -20.27 14.19 9.17
C ARG A 133 -20.90 15.56 8.93
N GLU A 134 -21.41 15.79 7.72
CA GLU A 134 -22.15 17.00 7.34
C GLU A 134 -23.61 16.93 7.85
N THR A 135 -24.05 17.94 8.60
CA THR A 135 -25.47 18.16 8.91
C THR A 135 -26.05 19.17 7.93
N ARG A 136 -26.83 18.70 6.94
CA ARG A 136 -27.74 19.60 6.20
C ARG A 136 -28.89 19.98 7.11
N PHE A 137 -29.09 21.28 7.31
CA PHE A 137 -30.32 21.86 7.83
C PHE A 137 -31.25 22.20 6.69
#